data_AF-A0A7Z0RVT5-F1
#
_entry.id   AF-A0A7Z0RVT5-F1
#
_cell.length_a   1.000
_cell.length_b   1.000
_cell.length_c   1.000
_cell.angle_alpha   90.00
_cell.angle_beta   90.00
_cell.angle_gamma   90.00
#
_symmetry.space_group_name_H-M   'P 1'
#
loop_
_entity.id
_entity.type
_entity.pdbx_description
1 polymer ?
#
loop_
_entity_poly.entity_id
_entity_poly.type
_entity_poly.pdbx_seq_one_letter_code
_entity_poly.pdbx_strand_id
1 'polypeptide(L)'
;MAEIVAWAKQWPTAEVMRIDLSWQDEKEGRWGGNNKERRDRFYEQFGIAFAPGTPGHSITAKSKSKPMRAGELVTEEAEQAWRSNIRESSTVDAIAEQQREITMLAQECQRLEREAMRLREACQSTARRPVRQVLSRMAASPYAWGMVVVGAVALSLSKVVG
;
A
#
# COMPACT_ATOMS: atom_id res chain seq x y z
N MET A 1 -2.82 14.06 28.92
CA MET A 1 -4.24 14.45 29.00
C MET A 1 -4.93 13.78 30.18
N ALA A 2 -4.88 12.46 30.33
CA ALA A 2 -5.48 11.74 31.47
C ALA A 2 -5.05 12.31 32.85
N GLU A 3 -3.76 12.58 33.04
CA GLU A 3 -3.24 13.20 34.27
C GLU A 3 -3.79 14.62 34.51
N ILE A 4 -3.96 15.41 33.45
CA ILE A 4 -4.53 16.77 33.52
C ILE A 4 -6.00 16.70 33.95
N VAL A 5 -6.74 15.73 33.41
CA VAL A 5 -8.14 15.48 33.77
C VAL A 5 -8.24 14.98 35.22
N ALA A 6 -7.37 14.07 35.63
CA ALA A 6 -7.29 13.60 37.01
C ALA A 6 -6.98 14.74 38.00
N TRP A 7 -6.07 15.65 37.62
CA TRP A 7 -5.78 16.86 38.38
C TRP A 7 -6.99 17.81 38.43
N ALA A 8 -7.65 18.07 37.30
CA ALA A 8 -8.82 18.95 37.24
C ALA A 8 -9.99 18.46 38.11
N LYS A 9 -10.17 17.14 38.23
CA LYS A 9 -11.21 16.52 39.09
C LYS A 9 -11.05 16.82 40.58
N GLN A 10 -9.91 17.36 41.03
CA GLN A 10 -9.73 17.85 42.41
C GLN A 10 -10.67 19.03 42.75
N TRP A 11 -11.18 19.74 41.74
CA TRP A 11 -12.17 20.82 41.91
C TRP A 11 -13.48 20.48 41.20
N PRO A 12 -14.30 19.56 41.73
CA PRO A 12 -15.44 18.99 41.01
C PRO A 12 -16.53 20.01 40.66
N THR A 13 -16.58 21.15 41.36
CA THR A 13 -17.53 22.23 41.12
C THR A 13 -17.05 23.25 40.09
N ALA A 14 -15.78 23.22 39.68
CA ALA A 14 -15.25 24.14 38.69
C ALA A 14 -15.85 23.86 37.30
N GLU A 15 -16.16 24.91 36.55
CA GLU A 15 -16.58 24.78 35.16
C GLU A 15 -15.36 24.53 34.27
N VAL A 16 -15.44 23.51 33.42
CA VAL A 16 -14.40 23.25 32.41
C VAL A 16 -14.52 24.31 31.32
N MET A 17 -13.41 24.97 31.02
CA MET A 17 -13.36 25.95 29.92
C MET A 17 -13.79 25.29 28.61
N ARG A 18 -14.68 25.98 27.88
CA ARG A 18 -15.19 25.47 26.60
C ARG A 18 -14.10 25.48 25.55
N ILE A 19 -14.00 24.36 24.83
CA ILE A 19 -13.08 24.20 23.70
C ILE A 19 -13.79 24.72 22.46
N ASP A 20 -13.22 25.76 21.86
CA ASP A 20 -13.67 26.30 20.58
C ASP A 20 -12.90 25.61 19.45
N LEU A 21 -13.62 24.91 18.57
CA LEU A 21 -13.01 24.28 17.40
C LEU A 21 -12.84 25.28 16.27
N SER A 22 -11.76 25.13 15.50
CA SER A 22 -11.57 25.95 14.32
C SER A 22 -12.39 25.42 13.15
N TRP A 23 -12.71 26.29 12.19
CA TRP A 23 -13.33 25.89 10.93
C TRP A 23 -12.49 24.84 10.16
N GLN A 24 -11.18 24.80 10.38
CA GLN A 24 -10.33 23.80 9.76
C GLN A 24 -10.54 22.40 10.33
N ASP A 25 -10.84 22.33 11.63
CA ASP A 25 -11.08 21.07 12.34
C ASP A 25 -12.46 20.50 12.04
N GLU A 26 -13.41 21.32 11.59
CA GLU A 26 -14.76 20.91 11.19
C GLU A 26 -14.91 20.57 9.72
N LYS A 27 -13.97 21.02 8.86
CA LYS A 27 -14.08 20.82 7.42
C LYS A 27 -13.94 19.33 7.05
N GLU A 28 -15.01 18.78 6.49
CA GLU A 28 -15.03 17.44 5.90
C GLU A 28 -14.02 17.32 4.74
N GLY A 29 -13.32 16.19 4.66
CA GLY A 29 -12.34 15.92 3.60
C GLY A 29 -10.94 16.53 3.79
N ARG A 30 -10.69 17.38 4.79
CA ARG A 30 -9.31 17.75 5.18
C ARG A 30 -8.68 16.63 6.03
N TRP A 31 -7.36 16.45 5.92
CA TRP A 31 -6.61 15.44 6.70
C TRP A 31 -7.12 14.00 6.56
N GLY A 32 -7.50 13.60 5.34
CA GLY A 32 -7.91 12.21 5.04
C GLY A 32 -9.35 11.87 5.42
N GLY A 33 -10.24 12.86 5.57
CA GLY A 33 -11.69 12.66 5.72
C GLY A 33 -12.17 12.23 7.12
N ASN A 34 -11.31 11.62 7.94
CA ASN A 34 -11.67 11.09 9.28
C ASN A 34 -11.18 11.98 10.45
N ASN A 35 -10.75 13.22 10.21
CA ASN A 35 -10.19 14.04 11.30
C ASN A 35 -11.22 14.41 12.37
N LYS A 36 -12.45 14.75 11.95
CA LYS A 36 -13.56 15.11 12.85
C LYS A 36 -13.89 13.95 13.79
N GLU A 37 -14.12 12.77 13.24
CA GLU A 37 -14.49 11.58 14.00
C GLU A 37 -13.32 11.08 14.88
N ARG A 38 -12.07 11.13 14.40
CA ARG A 38 -10.90 10.82 15.25
C ARG A 38 -10.79 11.76 16.45
N ARG A 39 -10.98 13.06 16.23
CA ARG A 39 -10.94 14.08 17.29
C ARG A 39 -12.08 13.90 18.27
N ASP A 40 -13.30 13.74 17.79
CA ASP A 40 -14.49 13.61 18.65
C ASP A 40 -14.34 12.37 19.55
N ARG A 41 -13.92 11.23 19.00
CA ARG A 41 -13.60 10.02 19.79
C ARG A 41 -12.54 10.26 20.86
N PHE A 42 -11.53 11.09 20.61
CA PHE A 42 -10.51 11.40 21.61
C PHE A 42 -11.08 12.20 22.80
N TYR A 43 -11.95 13.18 22.55
CA TYR A 43 -12.56 13.99 23.60
C TYR A 43 -13.68 13.26 24.34
N GLU A 44 -14.42 12.40 23.64
CA GLU A 44 -15.46 11.53 24.21
C GLU A 44 -14.89 10.61 25.30
N GLN A 45 -13.64 10.15 25.18
CA GLN A 45 -12.95 9.37 26.23
C GLN A 45 -12.92 10.09 27.59
N PHE A 46 -12.99 11.42 27.58
CA PHE A 46 -13.00 12.25 28.79
C PHE A 46 -14.39 12.80 29.14
N GLY A 47 -15.44 12.36 28.43
CA GLY A 47 -16.81 12.87 28.58
C GLY A 47 -17.06 14.22 27.91
N ILE A 48 -16.12 14.71 27.09
CA ILE A 48 -16.23 16.01 26.43
C ILE A 48 -16.91 15.82 25.07
N ALA A 49 -18.12 16.36 24.92
CA ALA A 49 -18.88 16.33 23.66
C ALA A 49 -18.98 17.72 23.02
N PHE A 50 -18.96 17.78 21.70
CA PHE A 50 -19.14 19.02 20.94
C PHE A 50 -20.59 19.20 20.50
N ALA A 51 -21.10 20.43 20.61
CA ALA A 51 -22.36 20.80 19.99
C ALA A 51 -22.12 21.12 18.50
N PRO A 52 -22.92 20.56 17.57
CA PRO A 52 -22.81 20.93 16.16
C PRO A 52 -23.02 22.44 16.02
N GLY A 53 -22.12 23.10 15.28
CA GLY A 53 -22.27 24.52 14.97
C GLY A 53 -23.57 24.76 14.21
N THR A 54 -24.21 25.90 14.43
CA THR A 54 -25.47 26.27 13.77
C THR A 54 -25.35 26.08 12.26
N PRO A 55 -26.18 25.24 11.62
CA PRO A 55 -26.11 25.01 10.19
C PRO A 55 -26.67 26.24 9.48
N GLY A 56 -25.78 27.09 8.99
CA GLY A 56 -26.17 28.34 8.36
C GLY A 56 -25.00 29.28 8.19
N HIS A 57 -24.24 29.05 7.12
CA HIS A 57 -23.26 29.96 6.54
C HIS A 57 -21.91 30.11 7.26
N SER A 58 -20.91 30.24 6.39
CA SER A 58 -19.57 30.77 6.59
C SER A 58 -18.52 29.94 7.33
N ILE A 59 -17.28 30.27 6.95
CA ILE A 59 -15.96 29.88 7.46
C ILE A 59 -15.80 30.13 8.99
N THR A 60 -16.90 30.41 9.71
CA THR A 60 -16.95 30.90 11.09
C THR A 60 -17.90 30.11 11.99
N ALA A 61 -18.63 29.11 11.49
CA ALA A 61 -19.32 28.16 12.37
C ALA A 61 -18.24 27.42 13.18
N LYS A 62 -18.13 27.76 14.46
CA LYS A 62 -17.24 27.12 15.44
C LYS A 62 -18.12 26.29 16.36
N SER A 63 -18.05 24.98 16.22
CA SER A 63 -18.54 24.04 17.20
C SER A 63 -17.77 24.23 18.51
N LYS A 64 -18.53 24.20 19.60
CA LYS A 64 -18.02 24.40 20.95
C LYS A 64 -18.28 23.15 21.75
N SER A 65 -17.38 22.83 22.68
CA SER A 65 -17.69 21.79 23.67
C SER A 65 -18.90 22.22 24.50
N LYS A 66 -19.72 21.25 24.88
CA LYS A 66 -20.82 21.48 25.82
C LYS A 66 -20.25 21.95 27.16
N PRO A 67 -20.95 22.87 27.87
CA PRO A 67 -20.56 23.21 29.23
C PRO A 67 -20.62 21.97 30.10
N MET A 68 -19.58 21.75 30.90
CA MET A 68 -19.50 20.65 31.84
C MET A 68 -18.68 21.05 33.06
N ARG A 69 -18.87 20.33 34.16
CA ARG A 69 -18.08 20.51 35.38
C ARG A 69 -16.88 19.58 35.38
N ALA A 70 -15.82 19.94 36.11
CA ALA A 70 -14.65 19.09 36.21
C ALA A 70 -14.97 17.73 36.84
N GLY A 71 -15.96 17.66 37.74
CA GLY A 71 -16.44 16.40 38.31
C GLY A 71 -17.11 15.46 37.31
N GLU A 72 -17.59 15.97 36.17
CA GLU A 72 -18.25 15.19 35.10
C GLU A 72 -17.23 14.58 34.12
N LEU A 73 -15.94 14.86 34.27
CA LEU A 73 -14.90 14.31 33.42
C LEU A 73 -14.68 12.82 33.69
N VAL A 74 -14.56 12.03 32.62
CA VAL A 74 -14.28 10.59 32.69
C VAL A 74 -12.77 10.35 32.57
N THR A 75 -12.23 9.43 33.37
CA THR A 75 -10.79 9.09 33.39
C THR A 75 -10.55 7.60 33.27
N GLU A 76 -11.42 6.76 33.83
CA GLU A 76 -11.20 5.31 33.89
C GLU A 76 -11.29 4.63 32.52
N GLU A 77 -12.29 4.99 31.73
CA GLU A 77 -12.48 4.44 30.37
C GLU A 77 -11.35 4.87 29.43
N ALA A 78 -10.89 6.12 29.54
CA ALA A 78 -9.74 6.62 28.81
C ALA A 78 -8.47 5.85 29.18
N GLU A 79 -8.18 5.68 30.48
CA GLU A 79 -6.99 4.95 30.92
C GLU A 79 -7.01 3.49 30.47
N GLN A 80 -8.16 2.82 30.57
CA GLN A 80 -8.29 1.43 30.10
C GLN A 80 -8.09 1.33 28.59
N ALA A 81 -8.72 2.20 27.80
CA ALA A 81 -8.57 2.21 26.34
C ALA A 81 -7.13 2.52 25.90
N TRP A 82 -6.43 3.40 26.61
CA TRP A 82 -5.02 3.70 26.35
C TRP A 82 -4.11 2.52 26.72
N ARG A 83 -4.32 1.91 27.88
CA ARG A 83 -3.56 0.72 28.31
C ARG A 83 -3.76 -0.47 27.39
N SER A 84 -4.97 -0.64 26.81
CA SER A 84 -5.23 -1.74 25.88
C SER A 84 -4.66 -1.50 24.47
N ASN A 85 -4.55 -0.22 24.04
CA ASN A 85 -4.10 0.13 22.69
C ASN A 85 -2.58 0.24 22.56
N ILE A 86 -1.87 0.57 23.63
CA ILE A 86 -0.41 0.66 23.60
C ILE A 86 0.15 -0.74 23.82
N ARG A 87 0.70 -1.33 22.77
CA ARG A 87 1.56 -2.51 22.87
C ARG A 87 3.00 -2.05 22.88
N GLU A 88 3.72 -2.38 23.94
CA GLU A 88 5.16 -2.24 23.97
C GLU A 88 5.74 -3.29 23.01
N SER A 89 6.29 -2.84 21.89
CA SER A 89 7.01 -3.70 20.96
C SER A 89 8.49 -3.42 21.13
N SER A 90 9.27 -4.48 21.34
CA SER A 90 10.73 -4.38 21.38
C SER A 90 11.21 -3.90 20.02
N THR A 91 11.96 -2.79 20.02
CA THR A 91 12.58 -2.26 18.79
C THR A 91 13.51 -3.28 18.15
N VAL A 92 14.15 -4.12 18.97
CA VAL A 92 15.03 -5.21 18.51
C VAL A 92 14.24 -6.25 17.72
N ASP A 93 13.05 -6.63 18.18
CA ASP A 93 12.22 -7.62 17.50
C ASP A 93 11.67 -7.08 16.17
N ALA A 94 11.30 -5.79 16.15
CA ALA A 94 10.87 -5.12 14.92
C ALA A 94 12.01 -5.05 13.88
N ILE A 95 13.22 -4.71 14.30
CA ILE A 95 14.40 -4.68 13.43
C ILE A 95 14.74 -6.08 12.92
N ALA A 96 14.66 -7.10 13.78
CA ALA A 96 14.91 -8.48 13.40
C ALA A 96 13.90 -8.97 12.35
N GLU A 97 12.62 -8.60 12.49
CA GLU A 97 11.59 -8.96 11.51
C GLU A 97 11.84 -8.27 10.16
N GLN A 98 12.17 -6.97 10.17
CA GLN A 98 12.53 -6.26 8.95
C GLN A 98 13.77 -6.86 8.26
N GLN A 99 14.77 -7.30 9.03
CA GLN A 99 15.95 -7.97 8.48
C GLN A 99 15.59 -9.31 7.82
N ARG A 100 14.65 -10.07 8.39
CA ARG A 100 14.15 -11.31 7.77
C ARG A 100 13.44 -11.03 6.45
N GLU A 101 12.57 -10.02 6.42
CA GLU A 101 11.88 -9.61 5.19
C GLU A 101 12.86 -9.20 4.09
N ILE A 102 13.85 -8.37 4.41
CA ILE A 102 14.91 -7.95 3.46
C ILE A 102 15.66 -9.17 2.93
N THR A 103 15.99 -10.12 3.81
CA THR A 103 16.73 -11.32 3.43
C THR A 103 15.90 -12.21 2.50
N MET A 104 14.61 -12.39 2.78
CA MET A 104 13.70 -13.14 1.90
C MET A 104 13.56 -12.46 0.54
N LEU A 105 13.34 -11.14 0.51
CA LEU A 105 13.24 -10.37 -0.74
C LEU A 105 14.52 -10.47 -1.58
N ALA A 106 15.70 -10.40 -0.94
CA ALA A 106 16.96 -10.57 -1.63
C ALA A 106 17.10 -11.98 -2.25
N GLN A 107 16.63 -13.01 -1.55
CA GLN A 107 16.61 -14.38 -2.07
C GLN A 107 15.64 -14.52 -3.26
N GLU A 108 14.45 -13.93 -3.18
CA GLU A 108 13.46 -13.91 -4.25
C GLU A 108 14.03 -13.24 -5.52
N CYS A 109 14.66 -12.07 -5.36
CA CYS A 109 15.33 -11.36 -6.44
C CYS A 109 16.42 -12.22 -7.10
N GLN A 110 17.28 -12.87 -6.30
CA GLN A 110 18.30 -13.77 -6.83
C GLN A 110 17.70 -14.96 -7.57
N ARG A 111 16.58 -15.51 -7.09
CA ARG A 111 15.90 -16.63 -7.76
C ARG A 111 15.38 -16.20 -9.13
N LEU A 112 14.66 -15.07 -9.18
CA LEU A 112 14.12 -14.51 -10.42
C LEU A 112 15.21 -14.15 -11.42
N GLU A 113 16.33 -13.59 -10.95
CA GLU A 113 17.47 -13.27 -11.81
C GLU A 113 18.09 -14.52 -12.44
N ARG A 114 18.26 -15.61 -11.66
CA ARG A 114 18.74 -16.90 -12.19
C ARG A 114 17.76 -17.50 -13.19
N GLU A 115 16.47 -17.41 -12.94
CA GLU A 115 15.44 -17.87 -13.88
C GLU A 115 15.47 -17.08 -15.19
N ALA A 116 15.57 -15.75 -15.11
CA ALA A 116 15.71 -14.89 -16.28
C ALA A 116 16.98 -15.20 -17.08
N MET A 117 18.11 -15.44 -16.39
CA MET A 117 19.36 -15.82 -17.03
C MET A 117 19.25 -17.18 -17.74
N ARG A 118 18.64 -18.19 -17.12
CA ARG A 118 18.39 -19.50 -17.74
C ARG A 118 17.50 -19.40 -18.98
N LEU A 119 16.42 -18.62 -18.91
CA LEU A 119 15.54 -18.39 -20.06
C LEU A 119 16.28 -17.68 -21.19
N ARG A 120 17.13 -16.71 -20.86
CA ARG A 120 17.97 -16.00 -21.83
C ARG A 120 18.97 -16.93 -22.51
N GLU A 121 19.64 -17.79 -21.75
CA GLU A 121 20.54 -18.82 -22.29
C GLU A 121 19.80 -19.82 -23.18
N ALA A 122 18.61 -20.27 -22.77
CA ALA A 122 17.76 -21.13 -23.58
C ALA A 122 17.41 -20.47 -24.92
N CYS A 123 16.96 -19.20 -24.90
CA CYS A 123 16.67 -18.41 -26.10
C CYS A 123 17.92 -18.19 -26.97
N GLN A 124 19.09 -17.96 -26.39
CA GLN A 124 20.33 -17.82 -27.15
C GLN A 124 20.80 -19.16 -27.76
N SER A 125 20.62 -20.27 -27.05
CA SER A 125 20.98 -21.60 -27.54
C SER A 125 20.11 -22.05 -28.73
N THR A 126 18.82 -21.70 -28.72
CA THR A 126 17.91 -21.91 -29.85
C THR A 126 18.21 -20.94 -30.99
N ALA A 127 18.51 -19.67 -30.68
CA ALA A 127 18.92 -18.66 -31.66
C ALA A 127 20.28 -18.95 -32.34
N ARG A 128 21.16 -19.77 -31.74
CA ARG A 128 22.42 -20.25 -32.34
C ARG A 128 22.25 -21.45 -33.26
N ARG A 129 21.07 -22.07 -33.34
CA ARG A 129 20.75 -23.16 -34.28
C ARG A 129 19.67 -22.79 -35.34
N PRO A 130 19.65 -21.57 -35.90
CA PRO A 130 18.56 -21.14 -36.77
C PRO A 130 18.61 -21.93 -38.09
N VAL A 131 19.81 -22.17 -38.61
CA VAL A 131 20.01 -22.87 -39.89
C VAL A 131 19.56 -24.33 -39.80
N ARG A 132 19.90 -25.06 -38.72
CA ARG A 132 19.46 -26.47 -38.56
C ARG A 132 17.95 -26.60 -38.39
N GLN A 133 17.31 -25.69 -37.67
CA GLN A 133 15.86 -25.72 -37.46
C GLN A 133 15.07 -25.30 -38.72
N VAL A 134 15.57 -24.29 -39.45
CA VAL A 134 14.99 -23.90 -40.75
C VAL A 134 15.17 -25.02 -41.77
N LEU A 135 16.36 -25.64 -41.84
CA LEU A 135 16.62 -26.77 -42.73
C LEU A 135 15.76 -27.99 -42.40
N SER A 136 15.60 -28.35 -41.12
CA SER A 136 14.74 -29.48 -40.73
C SER A 136 13.27 -29.20 -41.04
N ARG A 137 12.81 -27.95 -40.87
CA ARG A 137 11.43 -27.55 -41.22
C ARG A 137 11.21 -27.49 -42.72
N MET A 138 12.22 -27.06 -43.50
CA MET A 138 12.16 -27.09 -44.96
C MET A 138 12.15 -28.53 -45.48
N ALA A 139 13.02 -29.41 -44.99
CA ALA A 139 13.08 -30.82 -45.39
C ALA A 139 11.78 -31.60 -45.09
N ALA A 140 11.06 -31.22 -44.03
CA ALA A 140 9.76 -31.78 -43.66
C ALA A 140 8.59 -31.19 -44.45
N SER A 141 8.80 -30.11 -45.21
CA SER A 141 7.75 -29.51 -46.03
C SER A 141 7.70 -30.15 -47.43
N PRO A 142 6.53 -30.56 -47.95
CA PRO A 142 6.42 -31.19 -49.27
C PRO A 142 6.79 -30.24 -50.42
N TYR A 143 6.70 -28.92 -50.20
CA TYR A 143 7.02 -27.90 -51.20
C TYR A 143 8.53 -27.69 -51.42
N ALA A 144 9.37 -27.98 -50.42
CA ALA A 144 10.83 -27.85 -50.55
C ALA A 144 11.41 -28.85 -51.54
N TRP A 145 10.87 -30.08 -51.57
CA TRP A 145 11.22 -31.08 -52.58
C TRP A 145 10.80 -30.61 -53.99
N GLY A 146 9.68 -29.90 -54.11
CA GLY A 146 9.25 -29.28 -55.36
C GLY A 146 10.26 -28.28 -55.91
N MET A 147 10.81 -27.41 -55.08
CA MET A 147 11.83 -26.43 -55.49
C MET A 147 13.16 -27.09 -55.89
N VAL A 148 13.56 -28.16 -55.20
CA VAL A 148 14.75 -28.94 -55.56
C VAL A 148 14.58 -29.64 -56.90
N VAL A 149 13.40 -30.20 -57.17
CA VAL A 149 13.08 -30.83 -58.46
C VAL A 149 13.07 -29.79 -59.59
N VAL A 150 12.46 -28.61 -59.37
CA VAL A 150 12.46 -27.53 -60.38
C VAL A 150 13.88 -27.03 -60.67
N GLY A 151 14.72 -26.87 -59.63
CA GLY A 151 16.12 -26.52 -59.81
C GLY A 151 16.93 -27.58 -60.58
N ALA A 152 16.71 -28.86 -60.28
CA ALA A 152 17.33 -29.97 -60.99
C ALA A 152 16.90 -30.05 -62.47
N VAL A 153 15.60 -29.83 -62.74
CA VAL A 153 15.05 -29.78 -64.11
C VAL A 153 15.64 -28.59 -64.88
N ALA A 154 15.72 -27.40 -64.27
CA ALA A 154 16.32 -26.23 -64.89
C ALA A 154 17.82 -26.42 -65.23
N LEU A 155 18.60 -27.04 -64.32
CA LEU A 155 20.01 -27.38 -64.57
C LEU A 155 20.18 -28.47 -65.64
N SER A 156 19.23 -29.41 -65.74
CA SER A 156 19.23 -30.41 -66.80
C SER A 156 18.90 -29.80 -68.16
N LEU A 157 17.98 -28.84 -68.20
CA LEU A 157 17.63 -28.10 -69.42
C LEU A 157 18.75 -27.15 -69.86
N SER A 158 19.47 -26.51 -68.93
CA SER A 158 20.62 -25.66 -69.28
C SER A 158 21.80 -26.46 -69.86
N LYS A 159 21.90 -27.75 -69.54
CA LYS A 159 22.90 -28.67 -70.12
C LYS A 159 22.53 -29.20 -71.50
N VAL A 160 21.25 -29.13 -71.88
CA VAL A 160 20.72 -29.59 -73.17
C VAL A 160 20.67 -28.46 -74.21
N VAL A 161 20.71 -27.21 -73.77
CA VAL A 161 20.67 -25.99 -74.61
C VAL A 161 22.07 -25.36 -74.82
N GLY A 162 23.14 -26.01 -74.32
CA GLY A 162 24.53 -25.58 -74.48
C GLY A 162 25.27 -26.36 -75.56
#